data_AF-A0A835FFL0-F1
#
_entry.id   AF-A0A835FFL0-F1
#
_cell.length_a   1.000
_cell.length_b   1.000
_cell.length_c   1.000
_cell.angle_alpha   90.00
_cell.angle_beta   90.00
_cell.angle_gamma   90.00
#
_symmetry.space_group_name_H-M   'P 1'
#
loop_
_entity.id
_entity.type
_entity.pdbx_description
1 polymer ?
#
loop_
_entity_poly.entity_id
_entity_poly.type
_entity_poly.pdbx_seq_one_letter_code
_entity_poly.pdbx_strand_id
1 'polypeptide(L)'
;MPRDRDEPAAVRVYTVCDESKYLIVRNVPSLGCGDDLANLFGAYGPVEECKPMDAEDCDPYTDVFFIKFSQVSNARFAKRKLDESVFLGNRLQVTYAPHFETLLDTKEKLEVRRKEVLGRIKSSAGRPEGTSQYSLAQGSSSGNHHQMNSNKREYVKTIHASHIEDPRFSHVPSNKDYFPSESMNATVNLVREKLDKIQSGGDNSKAAAASKKPRVDNRRRI
;
A
#
# COMPACT_ATOMS: atom_id res chain seq x y z
N MET A 1 -32.46 -2.92 10.24
CA MET A 1 -32.52 -1.70 11.08
C MET A 1 -32.26 -0.47 10.22
N PRO A 2 -33.09 0.58 10.31
CA PRO A 2 -32.81 1.88 9.69
C PRO A 2 -31.52 2.44 10.30
N ARG A 3 -30.60 2.96 9.48
CA ARG A 3 -29.44 3.68 10.03
C ARG A 3 -29.95 4.99 10.62
N ASP A 4 -29.81 5.16 11.94
CA ASP A 4 -30.05 6.44 12.58
C ASP A 4 -29.20 7.51 11.89
N ARG A 5 -29.87 8.52 11.34
CA ARG A 5 -29.27 9.61 10.55
C ARG A 5 -28.50 10.63 11.39
N ASP A 6 -28.54 10.47 12.72
CA ASP A 6 -27.98 11.42 13.68
C ASP A 6 -26.63 10.96 14.28
N GLU A 7 -26.10 9.81 13.86
CA GLU A 7 -24.76 9.42 14.25
C GLU A 7 -23.73 10.14 13.35
N PRO A 8 -22.80 10.94 13.91
CA PRO A 8 -21.81 11.65 13.12
C PRO A 8 -21.05 10.65 12.26
N ALA A 9 -20.85 10.98 10.98
CA ALA A 9 -20.12 10.12 10.04
C ALA A 9 -18.75 9.78 10.62
N ALA A 10 -18.64 8.58 11.20
CA ALA A 10 -17.41 8.13 11.82
C ALA A 10 -16.34 8.05 10.71
N VAL A 11 -15.38 8.97 10.76
CA VAL A 11 -14.23 8.96 9.85
C VAL A 11 -13.39 7.75 10.18
N ARG A 12 -13.66 6.63 9.51
CA ARG A 12 -12.84 5.42 9.60
C ARG A 12 -11.69 5.57 8.62
N VAL A 13 -10.48 5.69 9.16
CA VAL A 13 -9.24 5.61 8.38
C VAL A 13 -9.00 4.14 8.06
N TYR A 14 -9.10 3.77 6.79
CA TYR A 14 -8.74 2.44 6.33
C TYR A 14 -7.28 2.42 5.88
N THR A 15 -6.52 1.54 6.50
CA THR A 15 -5.13 1.21 6.17
C THR A 15 -5.08 -0.10 5.39
N VAL A 16 -3.90 -0.39 4.83
CA VAL A 16 -3.63 -1.66 4.14
C VAL A 16 -3.79 -2.86 5.08
N CYS A 17 -3.70 -2.64 6.39
CA CYS A 17 -3.89 -3.67 7.41
C CYS A 17 -5.38 -3.99 7.64
N ASP A 18 -6.28 -3.04 7.37
CA ASP A 18 -7.73 -3.22 7.53
C ASP A 18 -8.36 -3.97 6.36
N GLU A 19 -7.65 -4.02 5.23
CA GLU A 19 -8.03 -4.78 4.05
C GLU A 19 -7.43 -6.18 4.11
N SER A 20 -8.19 -7.16 3.62
CA SER A 20 -7.79 -8.56 3.61
C SER A 20 -8.35 -9.27 2.39
N LYS A 21 -7.71 -10.37 1.98
CA LYS A 21 -8.29 -11.30 0.98
C LYS A 21 -9.37 -12.21 1.57
N TYR A 22 -9.49 -12.22 2.89
CA TYR A 22 -10.49 -12.94 3.66
C TYR A 22 -11.66 -12.02 3.98
N LEU A 23 -12.87 -12.50 3.67
CA LEU A 23 -14.12 -11.81 3.89
C LEU A 23 -15.04 -12.70 4.74
N ILE A 24 -15.81 -12.05 5.61
CA ILE A 24 -16.95 -12.65 6.31
C ILE A 24 -18.21 -12.03 5.74
N VAL A 25 -19.14 -12.87 5.33
CA VAL A 25 -20.43 -12.48 4.76
C VAL A 25 -21.52 -12.91 5.72
N ARG A 26 -22.19 -11.93 6.34
CA ARG A 26 -23.34 -12.17 7.23
C ARG A 26 -24.64 -11.88 6.51
N ASN A 27 -25.74 -12.31 7.13
CA ASN A 27 -27.11 -12.14 6.63
C ASN A 27 -27.38 -12.91 5.32
N VAL A 28 -26.73 -14.06 5.13
CA VAL A 28 -27.02 -14.96 4.00
C VAL A 28 -28.23 -15.82 4.39
N PRO A 29 -29.27 -16.00 3.55
CA PRO A 29 -30.41 -16.85 3.92
C PRO A 29 -29.99 -18.31 4.16
N SER A 30 -30.50 -18.94 5.23
CA SER A 30 -30.21 -20.33 5.59
C SER A 30 -30.92 -21.37 4.71
N LEU A 31 -31.03 -21.09 3.42
CA LEU A 31 -31.70 -21.92 2.40
C LEU A 31 -30.72 -22.89 1.70
N GLY A 32 -29.48 -23.00 2.19
CA GLY A 32 -28.44 -23.79 1.53
C GLY A 32 -27.89 -23.13 0.26
N CYS A 33 -27.93 -21.80 0.17
CA CYS A 33 -27.51 -21.03 -1.00
C CYS A 33 -25.98 -20.75 -1.07
N GLY A 34 -25.17 -21.62 -0.47
CA GLY A 34 -23.71 -21.47 -0.44
C GLY A 34 -23.07 -21.51 -1.83
N ASP A 35 -23.59 -22.33 -2.74
CA ASP A 35 -23.10 -22.42 -4.12
C ASP A 35 -23.41 -21.16 -4.91
N ASP A 36 -24.62 -20.59 -4.75
CA ASP A 36 -25.01 -19.33 -5.37
C ASP A 36 -24.16 -18.17 -4.84
N LEU A 37 -23.85 -18.18 -3.55
CA LEU A 37 -22.94 -17.22 -2.94
C LEU A 37 -21.53 -17.36 -3.52
N ALA A 38 -20.99 -18.58 -3.64
CA ALA A 38 -19.69 -18.83 -4.24
C ALA A 38 -19.64 -18.35 -5.70
N ASN A 39 -20.70 -18.58 -6.48
CA ASN A 39 -20.83 -18.09 -7.85
C ASN A 39 -20.88 -16.56 -7.93
N LEU A 40 -21.64 -15.92 -7.04
CA LEU A 40 -21.75 -14.46 -6.95
C LEU A 40 -20.40 -13.81 -6.66
N PHE A 41 -19.64 -14.35 -5.70
CA PHE A 41 -18.31 -13.85 -5.38
C PHE A 41 -17.28 -14.22 -6.46
N GLY A 42 -17.44 -15.39 -7.11
CA GLY A 42 -16.62 -15.86 -8.23
C GLY A 42 -16.66 -14.94 -9.46
N ALA A 43 -17.77 -14.22 -9.68
CA ALA A 43 -17.87 -13.22 -10.75
C ALA A 43 -16.87 -12.06 -10.60
N TYR A 44 -16.36 -11.82 -9.38
CA TYR A 44 -15.41 -10.75 -9.09
C TYR A 44 -13.95 -11.21 -9.07
N GLY A 45 -13.71 -12.52 -9.14
CA GLY A 45 -12.38 -13.10 -9.23
C GLY A 45 -12.31 -14.53 -8.68
N PRO A 46 -11.16 -15.21 -8.85
CA PRO A 46 -10.96 -16.56 -8.34
C PRO A 46 -11.09 -16.61 -6.81
N VAL A 47 -12.10 -17.35 -6.35
CA VAL A 47 -12.35 -17.70 -4.95
C VAL A 47 -11.60 -19.00 -4.66
N GLU A 48 -10.75 -18.99 -3.63
CA GLU A 48 -10.00 -20.17 -3.18
C GLU A 48 -10.84 -21.04 -2.24
N GLU A 49 -11.67 -20.41 -1.41
CA GLU A 49 -12.43 -21.09 -0.37
C GLU A 49 -13.74 -20.34 -0.08
N CYS A 50 -14.83 -21.08 0.00
CA CYS A 50 -16.14 -20.58 0.44
C CYS A 50 -16.73 -21.64 1.37
N LYS A 51 -16.89 -21.32 2.65
CA LYS A 51 -17.37 -22.25 3.67
C LYS A 51 -18.35 -21.56 4.61
N PRO A 52 -19.41 -22.24 5.07
CA PRO A 52 -20.21 -21.74 6.18
C PRO A 52 -19.35 -21.66 7.45
N MET A 53 -19.60 -20.65 8.27
CA MET A 53 -18.85 -20.37 9.48
C MET A 53 -19.76 -20.57 10.69
N ASP A 54 -19.71 -21.78 11.26
CA ASP A 54 -20.60 -22.20 12.37
C ASP A 54 -20.21 -21.60 13.73
N ALA A 55 -19.07 -20.91 13.80
CA ALA A 55 -18.48 -20.41 15.05
C ALA A 55 -18.98 -19.02 15.48
N GLU A 56 -19.76 -18.33 14.63
CA GLU A 56 -20.36 -17.04 15.01
C GLU A 56 -21.86 -17.15 15.24
N ASP A 57 -22.36 -16.33 16.17
CA ASP A 57 -23.77 -16.23 16.51
C ASP A 57 -24.57 -15.91 15.23
N CYS A 58 -25.21 -16.94 14.69
CA CYS A 58 -26.08 -16.82 13.53
C CYS A 58 -27.47 -16.37 14.01
N ASP A 59 -27.99 -15.30 13.42
CA ASP A 59 -29.38 -14.91 13.63
C ASP A 59 -30.31 -16.01 13.05
N PRO A 60 -31.51 -16.21 13.62
CA PRO A 60 -32.47 -17.18 13.09
C PRO A 60 -32.67 -16.97 11.58
N TYR A 61 -32.60 -18.07 10.82
CA TYR A 61 -32.78 -18.10 9.36
C TYR A 61 -31.68 -17.44 8.52
N THR A 62 -30.56 -17.08 9.13
CA THR A 62 -29.40 -16.54 8.43
C THR A 62 -28.13 -17.30 8.78
N ASP A 63 -27.27 -17.46 7.79
CA ASP A 63 -25.96 -18.08 7.90
C ASP A 63 -24.87 -17.03 7.70
N VAL A 64 -23.69 -17.35 8.25
CA VAL A 64 -22.45 -16.60 8.04
C VAL A 64 -21.52 -17.43 7.18
N PHE A 65 -20.95 -16.82 6.14
CA PHE A 65 -20.02 -17.46 5.24
C PHE A 65 -18.63 -16.83 5.33
N PHE A 66 -17.62 -17.68 5.28
CA PHE A 66 -16.23 -17.33 5.13
C PHE A 66 -15.82 -17.46 3.66
N ILE A 67 -15.28 -16.38 3.09
CA ILE A 67 -14.83 -16.35 1.70
C ILE A 67 -13.38 -15.92 1.64
N LYS A 68 -12.57 -16.69 0.92
CA LYS A 68 -11.16 -16.41 0.66
C LYS A 68 -10.95 -16.19 -0.83
N PHE A 69 -10.45 -15.01 -1.19
CA PHE A 69 -9.98 -14.73 -2.54
C PHE A 69 -8.50 -15.06 -2.72
N SER A 70 -8.10 -15.30 -3.96
CA SER A 70 -6.68 -15.43 -4.29
C SER A 70 -5.93 -14.09 -4.18
N GLN A 71 -6.59 -12.97 -4.51
CA GLN A 71 -5.99 -11.64 -4.47
C GLN A 71 -6.80 -10.66 -3.60
N VAL A 72 -6.08 -9.80 -2.86
CA VAL A 72 -6.68 -8.74 -2.02
C VAL A 72 -7.44 -7.70 -2.86
N SER A 73 -7.01 -7.47 -4.11
CA SER A 73 -7.68 -6.57 -5.06
C SER A 73 -9.11 -7.04 -5.38
N ASN A 74 -9.28 -8.35 -5.60
CA ASN A 74 -10.58 -8.95 -5.91
C ASN A 74 -11.51 -8.89 -4.69
N ALA A 75 -11.00 -9.23 -3.51
CA ALA A 75 -11.76 -9.10 -2.25
C ALA A 75 -12.24 -7.66 -2.04
N ARG A 76 -11.39 -6.67 -2.31
CA ARG A 76 -11.74 -5.24 -2.21
C ARG A 76 -12.83 -4.84 -3.19
N PHE A 77 -12.75 -5.34 -4.42
CA PHE A 77 -13.76 -5.07 -5.43
C PHE A 77 -15.10 -5.73 -5.07
N ALA A 78 -15.06 -7.00 -4.67
CA ALA A 78 -16.22 -7.76 -4.23
C ALA A 78 -16.90 -7.10 -3.02
N LYS A 79 -16.18 -6.77 -1.95
CA LYS A 79 -16.74 -6.06 -0.79
C LYS A 79 -17.40 -4.75 -1.24
N ARG A 80 -16.72 -3.92 -2.02
CA ARG A 80 -17.27 -2.62 -2.46
C ARG A 80 -18.56 -2.76 -3.28
N LYS A 81 -18.79 -3.88 -3.95
CA LYS A 81 -19.97 -4.12 -4.80
C LYS A 81 -21.07 -4.90 -4.11
N LEU A 82 -20.71 -5.83 -3.24
CA LEU A 82 -21.63 -6.77 -2.61
C LEU A 82 -22.04 -6.38 -1.19
N ASP A 83 -21.28 -5.50 -0.53
CA ASP A 83 -21.67 -4.96 0.77
C ASP A 83 -22.99 -4.19 0.64
N GLU A 84 -23.97 -4.59 1.44
CA GLU A 84 -25.37 -4.14 1.42
C GLU A 84 -26.16 -4.45 0.13
N SER A 85 -25.60 -5.26 -0.77
CA SER A 85 -26.31 -5.74 -1.95
C SER A 85 -27.41 -6.74 -1.58
N VAL A 86 -28.48 -6.77 -2.35
CA VAL A 86 -29.60 -7.69 -2.13
C VAL A 86 -29.28 -9.05 -2.73
N PHE A 87 -29.26 -10.09 -1.89
CA PHE A 87 -29.09 -11.48 -2.25
C PHE A 87 -30.26 -12.29 -1.67
N LEU A 88 -31.07 -12.87 -2.56
CA LEU A 88 -32.24 -13.70 -2.20
C LEU A 88 -33.16 -13.03 -1.16
N GLY A 89 -33.36 -11.71 -1.29
CA GLY A 89 -34.22 -10.91 -0.41
C GLY A 89 -33.51 -10.29 0.79
N ASN A 90 -32.32 -10.78 1.16
CA ASN A 90 -31.54 -10.25 2.27
C ASN A 90 -30.45 -9.30 1.80
N ARG A 91 -30.09 -8.30 2.62
CA ARG A 91 -28.95 -7.42 2.35
C ARG A 91 -27.69 -8.02 2.94
N LEU A 92 -26.75 -8.40 2.09
CA LEU A 92 -25.49 -8.97 2.54
C LEU A 92 -24.70 -7.95 3.38
N GLN A 93 -24.05 -8.43 4.42
CA GLN A 93 -23.10 -7.63 5.20
C GLN A 93 -21.71 -8.21 5.00
N VAL A 94 -20.83 -7.48 4.31
CA VAL A 94 -19.50 -7.98 3.95
C VAL A 94 -18.43 -7.24 4.74
N THR A 95 -17.76 -7.95 5.63
CA THR A 95 -16.68 -7.41 6.47
C THR A 95 -15.34 -8.06 6.11
N TYR A 96 -14.25 -7.29 6.24
CA TYR A 96 -12.91 -7.86 6.13
C TYR A 96 -12.56 -8.64 7.38
N ALA A 97 -11.79 -9.70 7.19
CA ALA A 97 -11.33 -10.56 8.27
C ALA A 97 -9.79 -10.62 8.28
N PRO A 98 -9.09 -9.52 8.64
CA PRO A 98 -7.63 -9.49 8.67
C PRO A 98 -7.04 -10.46 9.70
N HIS A 99 -7.80 -10.82 10.74
CA HIS A 99 -7.42 -11.77 11.79
C HIS A 99 -7.15 -13.20 11.28
N PHE A 100 -7.66 -13.55 10.09
CA PHE A 100 -7.43 -14.85 9.45
C PHE A 100 -6.23 -14.85 8.50
N GLU A 101 -5.53 -13.72 8.35
CA GLU A 101 -4.33 -13.67 7.52
C GLU A 101 -3.17 -14.43 8.14
N THR A 102 -2.49 -15.22 7.31
CA THR A 102 -1.20 -15.81 7.69
C THR A 102 -0.07 -14.80 7.48
N LEU A 103 1.09 -15.04 8.12
CA LEU A 103 2.28 -14.20 7.94
C LEU A 103 2.70 -14.06 6.46
N LEU A 104 2.50 -15.13 5.68
CA LEU A 104 2.81 -15.14 4.26
C LEU A 104 1.86 -14.22 3.48
N ASP A 105 0.57 -14.24 3.82
CA ASP A 105 -0.44 -13.37 3.21
C ASP A 105 -0.18 -11.90 3.52
N THR A 106 0.15 -11.57 4.77
CA THR A 106 0.48 -10.20 5.17
C THR A 106 1.73 -9.71 4.42
N LYS A 107 2.76 -10.56 4.29
CA LYS A 107 3.97 -10.23 3.55
C LYS A 107 3.66 -9.96 2.07
N GLU A 108 2.89 -10.83 1.42
CA GLU A 108 2.48 -10.65 0.02
C GLU A 108 1.70 -9.35 -0.16
N LYS A 109 0.71 -9.09 0.69
CA LYS A 109 -0.11 -7.87 0.69
C LYS A 109 0.75 -6.61 0.75
N LEU A 110 1.73 -6.56 1.64
CA LEU A 110 2.62 -5.41 1.79
C LEU A 110 3.57 -5.24 0.59
N GLU A 111 4.10 -6.33 0.04
CA GLU A 111 4.97 -6.30 -1.14
C GLU A 111 4.22 -5.81 -2.39
N VAL A 112 2.98 -6.27 -2.60
CA VAL A 112 2.11 -5.79 -3.67
C VAL A 112 1.89 -4.28 -3.51
N ARG A 113 1.52 -3.83 -2.30
CA ARG A 113 1.32 -2.41 -2.03
C ARG A 113 2.58 -1.59 -2.29
N ARG A 114 3.75 -2.06 -1.86
CA ARG A 114 5.03 -1.39 -2.06
C ARG A 114 5.32 -1.21 -3.56
N LYS A 115 5.09 -2.25 -4.37
CA LYS A 115 5.25 -2.19 -5.83
C LYS A 115 4.30 -1.21 -6.48
N GLU A 116 3.03 -1.20 -6.08
CA GLU A 116 2.04 -0.25 -6.58
C GLU A 116 2.42 1.20 -6.28
N VAL A 117 2.83 1.49 -5.03
CA VAL A 117 3.26 2.82 -4.62
C VAL A 117 4.48 3.26 -5.43
N LEU A 118 5.49 2.40 -5.53
CA LEU A 118 6.70 2.71 -6.30
C LEU A 118 6.39 2.92 -7.79
N GLY A 119 5.47 2.13 -8.36
CA GLY A 119 5.01 2.29 -9.73
C GLY A 119 4.36 3.65 -9.97
N ARG A 120 3.51 4.13 -9.06
CA ARG A 120 2.87 5.45 -9.13
C ARG A 120 3.88 6.59 -9.02
N ILE A 121 4.85 6.49 -8.11
CA ILE A 121 5.90 7.51 -7.94
C ILE A 121 6.74 7.63 -9.22
N LYS A 122 7.16 6.49 -9.80
CA LYS A 122 7.95 6.47 -11.03
C LYS A 122 7.20 7.04 -12.23
N SER A 123 5.89 6.79 -12.33
CA SER A 123 5.06 7.31 -13.43
C SER A 123 4.69 8.78 -13.24
N SER A 124 4.63 9.30 -11.99
CA SER A 124 4.48 10.74 -11.74
C SER A 124 5.73 11.57 -12.05
N ALA A 125 6.92 10.96 -12.00
CA ALA A 125 8.19 11.64 -12.29
C ALA A 125 8.46 11.84 -13.80
N GLY A 126 7.59 11.33 -14.69
CA GLY A 126 7.72 11.43 -16.15
C GLY A 126 6.80 12.48 -16.80
N ARG A 127 6.04 13.26 -16.03
CA ARG A 127 5.27 14.40 -16.58
C ARG A 127 6.17 15.64 -16.61
N PRO A 128 6.57 16.17 -17.78
CA PRO A 128 7.07 17.54 -17.84
C PRO A 128 5.93 18.47 -17.42
N GLU A 129 6.21 19.40 -16.52
CA GLU A 129 5.32 20.53 -16.25
C GLU A 129 5.07 21.28 -17.56
N GLY A 130 3.83 21.24 -18.02
CA GLY A 130 3.36 21.92 -19.22
C GLY A 130 1.96 22.46 -18.95
N THR A 131 1.93 23.70 -18.47
CA THR A 131 0.85 24.68 -18.59
C THR A 131 -0.53 24.28 -18.04
N SER A 132 -0.84 24.80 -16.86
CA SER A 132 -2.22 25.06 -16.45
C SER A 132 -2.87 26.03 -17.44
N GLN A 133 -3.66 25.51 -18.39
CA GLN A 133 -4.72 26.28 -19.04
C GLN A 133 -6.05 25.65 -18.66
N TYR A 134 -6.73 26.35 -17.75
CA TYR A 134 -8.16 26.27 -17.50
C TYR A 134 -8.89 26.44 -18.84
N SER A 135 -9.44 25.35 -19.36
CA SER A 135 -10.43 25.39 -20.44
C SER A 135 -11.68 24.68 -19.93
N LEU A 136 -12.67 25.48 -19.55
CA LEU A 136 -14.03 25.04 -19.31
C LEU A 136 -14.66 24.78 -20.69
N ALA A 137 -14.98 23.53 -21.00
CA ALA A 137 -15.82 23.20 -22.14
C ALA A 137 -16.73 22.01 -21.81
N GLN A 138 -18.00 22.20 -22.16
CA GLN A 138 -19.16 21.39 -21.85
C GLN A 138 -19.21 20.10 -22.69
N GLY A 139 -19.98 19.13 -22.20
CA GLY A 139 -20.94 18.40 -23.04
C GLY A 139 -20.45 17.16 -23.81
N SER A 140 -20.80 16.00 -23.24
CA SER A 140 -21.50 14.90 -23.93
C SER A 140 -20.75 13.90 -24.85
N SER A 141 -20.83 12.65 -24.38
CA SER A 141 -21.19 11.42 -25.11
C SER A 141 -20.09 10.51 -25.69
N SER A 142 -20.23 9.23 -25.28
CA SER A 142 -20.06 8.02 -26.09
C SER A 142 -18.66 7.44 -26.31
N GLY A 143 -18.47 6.25 -25.74
CA GLY A 143 -17.81 5.13 -26.40
C GLY A 143 -16.31 4.95 -26.14
N ASN A 144 -15.93 4.42 -24.98
CA ASN A 144 -14.56 3.92 -24.77
C ASN A 144 -14.47 2.40 -24.98
N HIS A 145 -13.92 2.04 -26.13
CA HIS A 145 -13.44 0.71 -26.50
C HIS A 145 -12.09 0.48 -25.82
N HIS A 146 -12.01 -0.45 -24.85
CA HIS A 146 -10.76 -0.79 -24.17
C HIS A 146 -9.93 -1.75 -25.02
N GLN A 147 -8.87 -1.21 -25.63
CA GLN A 147 -7.81 -1.94 -26.30
C GLN A 147 -6.97 -2.71 -25.26
N MET A 148 -7.03 -4.04 -25.32
CA MET A 148 -6.22 -4.95 -24.52
C MET A 148 -4.76 -4.90 -24.99
N ASN A 149 -3.82 -4.57 -24.09
CA ASN A 149 -2.40 -4.71 -24.37
C ASN A 149 -1.85 -5.94 -23.63
N SER A 150 -1.60 -7.01 -24.37
CA SER A 150 -1.03 -8.26 -23.88
C SER A 150 0.49 -8.18 -23.87
N ASN A 151 1.09 -7.83 -22.72
CA ASN A 151 2.53 -7.95 -22.55
C ASN A 151 2.88 -9.31 -21.92
N LYS A 152 3.41 -10.19 -22.77
CA LYS A 152 4.03 -11.48 -22.42
C LYS A 152 5.13 -11.27 -21.38
N ARG A 153 5.06 -12.02 -20.28
CA ARG A 153 6.15 -12.20 -19.31
C ARG A 153 7.18 -13.16 -19.90
N GLU A 154 8.40 -12.68 -20.10
CA GLU A 154 9.57 -13.56 -20.24
C GLU A 154 10.29 -13.67 -18.90
N TYR A 155 10.56 -14.92 -18.52
CA TYR A 155 11.28 -15.34 -17.34
C TYR A 155 12.71 -15.67 -17.76
N VAL A 156 13.69 -14.92 -17.26
CA VAL A 156 15.10 -15.37 -17.28
C VAL A 156 15.74 -15.12 -15.92
N LYS A 157 16.41 -16.17 -15.46
CA LYS A 157 17.08 -16.40 -14.18
C LYS A 157 18.58 -16.54 -14.48
N THR A 158 19.45 -15.75 -13.83
CA THR A 158 20.83 -16.07 -13.34
C THR A 158 21.49 -14.80 -12.79
N ILE A 159 21.76 -14.72 -11.48
CA ILE A 159 23.06 -14.94 -10.78
C ILE A 159 24.24 -14.16 -11.40
N HIS A 160 24.76 -13.14 -10.68
CA HIS A 160 26.18 -13.01 -10.31
C HIS A 160 26.41 -11.76 -9.42
N ALA A 161 27.08 -11.98 -8.29
CA ALA A 161 27.58 -10.94 -7.40
C ALA A 161 28.84 -10.29 -7.99
N SER A 162 28.79 -8.98 -8.24
CA SER A 162 29.96 -8.08 -8.18
C SER A 162 29.48 -6.62 -8.21
N HIS A 163 30.02 -5.83 -7.30
CA HIS A 163 30.04 -4.35 -7.26
C HIS A 163 28.78 -3.61 -7.72
N ILE A 164 27.85 -3.38 -6.78
CA ILE A 164 26.79 -2.37 -6.96
C ILE A 164 27.43 -1.00 -6.68
N GLU A 165 27.89 -0.34 -7.74
CA GLU A 165 27.92 1.12 -7.76
C GLU A 165 26.46 1.58 -7.86
N ASP A 166 25.87 1.97 -6.74
CA ASP A 166 24.48 2.47 -6.68
C ASP A 166 24.47 3.91 -7.25
N PRO A 167 23.84 4.17 -8.42
CA PRO A 167 23.83 5.51 -9.04
C PRO A 167 23.11 6.56 -8.20
N ARG A 168 22.41 6.15 -7.13
CA ARG A 168 21.74 7.04 -6.17
C ARG A 168 22.71 7.86 -5.32
N PHE A 169 24.00 7.54 -5.33
CA PHE A 169 25.06 8.30 -4.67
C PHE A 169 26.09 8.89 -5.65
N SER A 170 25.73 9.01 -6.94
CA SER A 170 26.58 9.68 -7.91
C SER A 170 26.70 11.18 -7.60
N HIS A 171 27.94 11.66 -7.54
CA HIS A 171 28.30 13.06 -7.30
C HIS A 171 27.50 13.99 -8.23
N VAL A 172 26.75 14.92 -7.64
CA VAL A 172 25.92 15.87 -8.39
C VAL A 172 26.85 16.80 -9.21
N PRO A 173 26.53 17.10 -10.48
CA PRO A 173 27.36 17.99 -11.31
C PRO A 173 27.53 19.39 -10.70
N SER A 174 28.78 19.87 -10.69
CA SER A 174 29.26 21.05 -9.95
C SER A 174 28.57 22.40 -10.28
N ASN A 175 27.87 22.53 -11.41
CA ASN A 175 27.49 23.85 -11.96
C ASN A 175 25.97 24.03 -12.18
N LYS A 176 25.11 23.41 -11.36
CA LYS A 176 23.66 23.62 -11.45
C LYS A 176 23.10 24.40 -10.25
N ASP A 177 22.51 25.54 -10.54
CA ASP A 177 21.60 26.25 -9.63
C ASP A 177 20.32 25.45 -9.47
N TYR A 178 19.93 25.19 -8.23
CA TYR A 178 18.81 24.31 -7.89
C TYR A 178 17.57 25.10 -7.46
N PHE A 179 17.78 26.30 -6.93
CA PHE A 179 16.73 27.16 -6.43
C PHE A 179 16.63 28.46 -7.24
N PRO A 180 15.44 29.08 -7.35
CA PRO A 180 15.31 30.43 -7.93
C PRO A 180 15.99 31.55 -7.12
N SER A 181 16.35 31.30 -5.87
CA SER A 181 17.05 32.26 -5.00
C SER A 181 18.56 32.01 -4.98
N GLU A 182 19.33 33.04 -5.32
CA GLU A 182 20.80 33.02 -5.27
C GLU A 182 21.33 32.70 -3.86
N SER A 183 20.67 33.19 -2.81
CA SER A 183 21.10 32.96 -1.42
C SER A 183 21.00 31.48 -1.02
N MET A 184 20.01 30.76 -1.54
CA MET A 184 19.83 29.34 -1.27
C MET A 184 20.85 28.51 -2.05
N ASN A 185 21.15 28.87 -3.31
CA ASN A 185 22.21 28.21 -4.07
C ASN A 185 23.60 28.45 -3.45
N ALA A 186 23.87 29.65 -2.93
CA ALA A 186 25.11 29.94 -2.21
C ALA A 186 25.27 29.07 -0.95
N THR A 187 24.19 28.87 -0.19
CA THR A 187 24.18 27.99 0.99
C THR A 187 24.48 26.54 0.62
N VAL A 188 23.88 26.06 -0.48
CA VAL A 188 24.13 24.71 -0.99
C VAL A 188 25.58 24.53 -1.41
N ASN A 189 26.18 25.52 -2.09
CA ASN A 189 27.58 25.50 -2.48
C ASN A 189 28.53 25.47 -1.26
N LEU A 190 28.22 26.23 -0.21
CA LEU A 190 28.98 26.23 1.03
C LEU A 190 28.94 24.87 1.75
N VAL A 191 27.78 24.21 1.77
CA VAL A 191 27.65 22.88 2.37
C VAL A 191 28.42 21.84 1.57
N ARG A 192 28.37 21.91 0.23
CA ARG A 192 29.14 21.02 -0.65
C ARG A 192 30.65 21.18 -0.45
N GLU A 193 31.16 22.40 -0.47
CA GLU A 193 32.59 22.68 -0.23
C GLU A 193 33.07 22.10 1.12
N LYS A 194 32.23 22.18 2.16
CA LYS A 194 32.53 21.56 3.46
C LYS A 194 32.56 20.04 3.40
N LEU A 195 31.64 19.42 2.67
CA LEU A 195 31.62 17.96 2.51
C LEU A 195 32.82 17.47 1.69
N ASP A 196 33.17 18.17 0.61
CA ASP A 196 34.34 17.86 -0.21
C ASP A 196 35.63 17.98 0.60
N LYS A 197 35.73 19.00 1.46
CA LYS A 197 36.86 19.19 2.37
C LYS A 197 37.00 18.08 3.41
N ILE A 198 35.89 17.50 3.86
CA ILE A 198 35.88 16.35 4.77
C ILE A 198 36.31 15.07 4.03
N GLN A 199 35.86 14.90 2.78
CA GLN A 199 36.24 13.75 1.95
C GLN A 199 37.71 13.82 1.53
N SER A 200 38.22 15.00 1.15
CA SER A 200 39.62 15.20 0.79
C SER A 200 40.57 15.16 2.00
N GLY A 201 40.05 15.27 3.22
CA GLY A 201 40.81 15.16 4.46
C GLY A 201 40.93 13.73 5.02
N GLY A 202 40.32 12.73 4.35
CA GLY A 202 40.21 11.35 4.82
C GLY A 202 41.46 10.48 4.69
N ASP A 203 42.47 10.89 3.93
CA ASP A 203 43.70 10.11 3.70
C ASP A 203 44.86 10.53 4.62
N ASN A 204 44.64 10.45 5.94
CA ASN A 204 45.75 10.38 6.90
C ASN A 204 45.41 9.41 8.03
N SER A 205 45.76 8.13 7.83
CA SER A 205 45.69 7.12 8.88
C SER A 205 46.82 7.29 9.90
N LYS A 206 46.49 7.70 11.14
CA LYS A 206 46.74 6.98 12.41
C LYS A 206 46.82 7.91 13.65
N ALA A 207 46.22 7.39 14.72
CA ALA A 207 46.46 7.67 16.14
C ALA A 207 45.86 8.95 16.77
N ALA A 208 44.81 8.79 17.57
CA ALA A 208 44.96 8.74 19.03
C ALA A 208 43.59 8.49 19.70
N ALA A 209 43.51 7.39 20.44
CA ALA A 209 42.42 7.13 21.38
C ALA A 209 42.42 8.21 22.46
N ALA A 210 41.33 8.98 22.55
CA ALA A 210 41.10 9.90 23.66
C ALA A 210 40.25 9.19 24.73
N SER A 211 40.93 8.83 25.82
CA SER A 211 40.44 8.15 27.01
C SER A 211 39.19 8.76 27.63
N LYS A 212 38.24 7.87 28.00
CA LYS A 212 37.16 8.15 28.95
C LYS A 212 37.75 8.56 30.30
N LYS A 213 37.50 9.79 30.76
CA LYS A 213 37.75 10.17 32.15
C LYS A 213 36.68 9.52 33.05
N PRO A 214 37.05 8.89 34.18
CA PRO A 214 36.08 8.41 35.15
C PRO A 214 35.47 9.57 35.93
N ARG A 215 34.15 9.57 36.08
CA ARG A 215 33.39 10.50 36.92
C ARG A 215 33.48 10.02 38.37
N VAL A 216 34.10 10.82 39.23
CA VAL A 216 34.23 10.57 40.68
C VAL A 216 32.83 10.67 41.33
N ASP A 217 32.43 9.61 42.04
CA ASP A 217 31.18 9.55 42.80
C ASP A 217 31.45 9.94 44.26
N ASN A 218 30.98 11.13 44.65
CA ASN A 218 31.12 11.68 46.01
C ASN A 218 29.84 11.46 46.81
N ARG A 219 29.52 10.22 47.17
CA ARG A 219 28.51 9.94 48.20
C ARG A 219 29.16 9.50 49.51
N ARG A 220 29.19 10.44 50.46
CA ARG A 220 29.51 10.23 51.87
C ARG A 220 28.61 9.12 52.46
N ARG A 221 29.24 8.14 53.11
CA ARG A 221 28.62 7.29 54.14
C ARG A 221 28.27 8.14 55.37
N ILE A 222 27.10 7.87 55.94
CA ILE A 222 26.91 7.88 57.40
C ILE A 222 26.97 6.41 57.80
#